data_AF-A0A352W1J4-F1
#
_entry.id   AF-A0A352W1J4-F1
#
_cell.length_a   1.000
_cell.length_b   1.000
_cell.length_c   1.000
_cell.angle_alpha   90.00
_cell.angle_beta   90.00
_cell.angle_gamma   90.00
#
_symmetry.space_group_name_H-M   'P 1'
#
loop_
_entity.id
_entity.type
_entity.pdbx_description
1 polymer ?
#
loop_
_entity_poly.entity_id
_entity_poly.type
_entity_poly.pdbx_seq_one_letter_code
_entity_poly.pdbx_strand_id
1 'polypeptide(L)'
;MKKQFLFLLVCIIMLSCTAQKQKKKTIVKYMNPESSAAQIALMTKIARRFEKKYPDIHIELITGIKTEKIMAAIASGSGVDLFFNFMNIYSYIAAGSLVDLAPYISRYKMETTDFFSFAMKEVTHGQKIYGLPVQLGTSCLAYNKALLENENIPLPAPYMSKEDFFRYITTISSSQNRKDKAEKIFPLNSLNFIGYFESRILSLLNPDGSYNKKSRSVIVENMKTYQSIYKILPSQEELSSLSGGTTGATAHF
;
A
#
# COMPACT_ATOMS: atom_id res chain seq x y z
N MET A 1 -39.99 -53.96 -34.07
CA MET A 1 -38.64 -53.60 -34.58
C MET A 1 -38.56 -52.17 -35.12
N LYS A 2 -39.38 -51.74 -36.10
CA LYS A 2 -39.29 -50.37 -36.68
C LYS A 2 -39.51 -49.21 -35.69
N LYS A 3 -40.42 -49.35 -34.70
CA LYS A 3 -40.67 -48.32 -33.67
C LYS A 3 -39.53 -48.19 -32.63
N GLN A 4 -38.84 -49.29 -32.32
CA GLN A 4 -37.68 -49.28 -31.42
C GLN A 4 -36.45 -48.66 -32.11
N PHE A 5 -36.30 -48.88 -33.42
CA PHE A 5 -35.24 -48.26 -34.22
C PHE A 5 -35.43 -46.74 -34.35
N LEU A 6 -36.68 -46.29 -34.51
CA LEU A 6 -37.02 -44.86 -34.55
C LEU A 6 -36.77 -44.16 -33.21
N PHE A 7 -37.05 -44.84 -32.09
CA PHE A 7 -36.79 -44.31 -30.75
C PHE A 7 -35.29 -44.19 -30.45
N LEU A 8 -34.49 -45.17 -30.89
CA LEU A 8 -33.03 -45.13 -30.74
C LEU A 8 -32.39 -44.00 -31.57
N LEU A 9 -32.90 -43.76 -32.79
CA LEU A 9 -32.42 -42.70 -33.67
C LEU A 9 -32.71 -41.29 -33.10
N VAL A 10 -33.87 -41.09 -32.48
CA VAL A 10 -34.24 -39.82 -31.83
C VAL A 10 -33.39 -39.55 -30.58
N CYS A 11 -33.05 -40.59 -29.80
CA CYS A 11 -32.13 -40.44 -28.67
C CYS A 11 -30.71 -40.04 -29.11
N ILE A 12 -30.20 -40.62 -30.20
CA ILE A 12 -28.86 -40.28 -30.73
C ILE A 12 -28.81 -38.85 -31.27
N ILE A 13 -29.89 -38.35 -31.88
CA ILE A 13 -29.99 -36.97 -32.37
C ILE A 13 -30.09 -35.96 -31.19
N MET A 14 -30.78 -36.32 -30.11
CA MET A 14 -30.86 -35.51 -28.88
C MET A 14 -29.52 -35.45 -28.13
N LEU A 15 -28.71 -36.51 -28.16
CA LEU A 15 -27.36 -36.54 -27.58
C LEU A 15 -26.33 -35.73 -28.41
N SER A 16 -26.60 -35.49 -29.69
CA SER A 16 -25.68 -34.76 -30.58
C SER A 16 -25.87 -33.24 -30.58
N CYS A 17 -26.88 -32.70 -29.89
CA CYS A 17 -27.16 -31.25 -29.85
C CYS A 17 -26.65 -30.52 -28.60
N THR A 18 -25.99 -31.22 -27.67
CA THR A 18 -25.39 -30.60 -26.47
C THR A 18 -23.89 -30.90 -26.34
N ALA A 19 -23.16 -30.94 -27.45
CA ALA A 19 -21.72 -30.66 -27.43
C ALA A 19 -21.52 -29.14 -27.24
N GLN A 20 -21.89 -28.62 -26.07
CA GLN A 20 -21.59 -27.25 -25.70
C GLN A 20 -20.07 -27.15 -25.63
N LYS A 21 -19.47 -26.52 -26.65
CA LYS A 21 -18.04 -26.22 -26.77
C LYS A 21 -17.58 -25.66 -25.42
N GLN A 22 -16.90 -26.48 -24.60
CA GLN A 22 -16.45 -26.07 -23.28
C GLN A 22 -15.42 -24.97 -23.50
N LYS A 23 -15.83 -23.70 -23.33
CA LYS A 23 -14.93 -22.56 -23.48
C LYS A 23 -13.75 -22.78 -22.55
N LYS A 24 -12.54 -22.76 -23.10
CA LYS A 24 -11.30 -22.88 -22.33
C LYS A 24 -11.27 -21.73 -21.32
N LYS A 25 -11.23 -22.06 -20.02
CA LYS A 25 -11.14 -21.07 -18.94
C LYS A 25 -9.77 -20.38 -19.03
N THR A 26 -9.77 -19.05 -19.12
CA THR A 26 -8.54 -18.25 -19.07
C THR A 26 -8.12 -18.12 -17.61
N ILE A 27 -6.88 -18.50 -17.28
CA ILE A 27 -6.31 -18.29 -15.94
C ILE A 27 -5.53 -16.98 -15.99
N VAL A 28 -5.81 -16.10 -15.03
CA VAL A 28 -5.10 -14.84 -14.79
C VAL A 28 -4.38 -14.98 -13.46
N LYS A 29 -3.05 -15.02 -13.49
CA LYS A 29 -2.20 -15.13 -12.31
C LYS A 29 -1.99 -13.75 -11.70
N TYR A 30 -2.53 -13.55 -10.50
CA TYR A 30 -2.46 -12.28 -9.77
C TYR A 30 -1.58 -12.41 -8.52
N MET A 31 -0.42 -11.74 -8.55
CA MET A 31 0.56 -11.72 -7.47
C MET A 31 0.41 -10.47 -6.57
N ASN A 32 0.25 -10.65 -5.26
CA ASN A 32 0.05 -9.53 -4.34
C ASN A 32 0.86 -9.71 -3.03
N PRO A 33 1.62 -8.68 -2.59
CA PRO A 33 2.38 -8.72 -1.35
C PRO A 33 1.57 -8.57 -0.05
N GLU A 34 0.32 -8.15 -0.10
CA GLU A 34 -0.57 -8.06 1.05
C GLU A 34 -0.79 -9.43 1.71
N SER A 35 -0.69 -9.46 3.05
CA SER A 35 -0.68 -10.70 3.84
C SER A 35 -1.67 -10.70 5.00
N SER A 36 -2.27 -9.56 5.35
CA SER A 36 -3.23 -9.53 6.47
C SER A 36 -4.51 -10.31 6.11
N ALA A 37 -5.11 -10.97 7.11
CA ALA A 37 -6.34 -11.73 6.91
C ALA A 37 -7.48 -10.88 6.32
N ALA A 38 -7.59 -9.62 6.76
CA ALA A 38 -8.59 -8.68 6.25
C ALA A 38 -8.36 -8.34 4.76
N GLN A 39 -7.12 -8.06 4.36
CA GLN A 39 -6.77 -7.80 2.95
C GLN A 39 -7.01 -9.03 2.08
N ILE A 40 -6.58 -10.21 2.54
CA ILE A 40 -6.79 -11.48 1.82
C ILE A 40 -8.29 -11.75 1.61
N ALA A 41 -9.12 -11.53 2.64
CA ALA A 41 -10.57 -11.67 2.54
C ALA A 41 -11.18 -10.69 1.54
N LEU A 42 -10.74 -9.43 1.55
CA LEU A 42 -11.19 -8.40 0.61
C LEU A 42 -10.81 -8.74 -0.84
N MET A 43 -9.56 -9.10 -1.10
CA MET A 43 -9.09 -9.49 -2.44
C MET A 43 -9.83 -10.72 -2.95
N THR A 44 -10.02 -11.73 -2.11
CA THR A 44 -10.80 -12.93 -2.46
C THR A 44 -12.23 -12.56 -2.84
N LYS A 45 -12.85 -11.63 -2.11
CA LYS A 45 -14.20 -11.11 -2.44
C LYS A 45 -14.22 -10.38 -3.79
N ILE A 46 -13.20 -9.58 -4.08
CA ILE A 46 -13.07 -8.87 -5.37
C ILE A 46 -12.92 -9.89 -6.52
N ALA A 47 -12.00 -10.84 -6.38
CA ALA A 47 -11.77 -11.91 -7.37
C ALA A 47 -13.05 -12.70 -7.64
N ARG A 48 -13.76 -13.15 -6.59
CA ARG A 48 -15.03 -13.89 -6.74
C ARG A 48 -16.11 -13.06 -7.43
N ARG A 49 -16.22 -11.77 -7.12
CA ARG A 49 -17.18 -10.87 -7.81
C ARG A 49 -16.82 -10.71 -9.28
N PHE A 50 -15.54 -10.61 -9.60
CA PHE A 50 -15.05 -10.55 -10.97
C PHE A 50 -15.36 -11.84 -11.73
N GLU A 51 -15.01 -13.00 -11.19
CA GLU A 51 -15.28 -14.32 -11.80
C GLU A 51 -16.78 -14.59 -11.98
N LYS A 52 -17.63 -14.13 -11.04
CA LYS A 52 -19.10 -14.22 -11.20
C LYS A 52 -19.59 -13.41 -12.40
N LYS A 53 -18.96 -12.26 -12.68
CA LYS A 53 -19.29 -11.42 -13.84
C LYS A 53 -18.67 -11.96 -15.14
N TYR A 54 -17.52 -12.60 -15.04
CA TYR A 54 -16.74 -13.13 -16.16
C TYR A 54 -16.40 -14.62 -15.93
N PRO A 55 -17.37 -15.54 -16.12
CA PRO A 55 -17.22 -16.96 -15.74
C PRO A 55 -16.16 -17.71 -16.55
N ASP A 56 -15.78 -17.17 -17.72
CA ASP A 56 -14.72 -17.71 -18.57
C ASP A 56 -13.30 -17.40 -18.02
N ILE A 57 -13.19 -16.58 -16.96
CA ILE A 57 -11.91 -16.18 -16.35
C ILE A 57 -11.79 -16.78 -14.95
N HIS A 58 -10.61 -17.31 -14.62
CA HIS A 58 -10.20 -17.68 -13.28
C HIS A 58 -9.10 -16.74 -12.79
N ILE A 59 -9.23 -16.21 -11.58
CA ILE A 59 -8.17 -15.46 -10.92
C ILE A 59 -7.39 -16.40 -9.98
N GLU A 60 -6.16 -16.74 -10.35
CA GLU A 60 -5.22 -17.42 -9.47
C GLU A 60 -4.55 -16.37 -8.58
N LEU A 61 -5.13 -16.12 -7.41
CA LEU A 61 -4.64 -15.13 -6.46
C LEU A 61 -3.52 -15.73 -5.57
N ILE A 62 -2.34 -15.12 -5.63
CA ILE A 62 -1.15 -15.50 -4.85
C ILE A 62 -0.81 -14.33 -3.92
N THR A 63 -1.13 -14.45 -2.63
CA THR A 63 -0.96 -13.38 -1.63
C THR A 63 0.25 -13.61 -0.71
N GLY A 64 0.62 -12.58 0.08
CA GLY A 64 1.66 -12.67 1.11
C GLY A 64 3.07 -12.97 0.59
N ILE A 65 3.33 -12.66 -0.68
CA ILE A 65 4.63 -12.86 -1.32
C ILE A 65 5.47 -11.58 -1.24
N LYS A 66 6.78 -11.71 -1.07
CA LYS A 66 7.66 -10.54 -1.07
C LYS A 66 7.74 -9.90 -2.46
N THR A 67 7.88 -8.58 -2.53
CA THR A 67 8.00 -7.83 -3.79
C THR A 67 9.16 -8.33 -4.65
N GLU A 68 10.28 -8.74 -4.04
CA GLU A 68 11.44 -9.28 -4.74
C GLU A 68 11.09 -10.58 -5.48
N LYS A 69 10.18 -11.39 -4.92
CA LYS A 69 9.71 -12.62 -5.59
C LYS A 69 8.84 -12.29 -6.81
N ILE A 70 8.04 -11.22 -6.74
CA ILE A 70 7.27 -10.71 -7.88
C ILE A 70 8.22 -10.24 -8.98
N MET A 71 9.21 -9.42 -8.63
CA MET A 71 10.24 -8.95 -9.57
C MET A 71 10.98 -10.12 -10.23
N ALA A 72 11.42 -11.11 -9.45
CA ALA A 72 12.08 -12.29 -9.98
C ALA A 72 11.18 -13.09 -10.93
N ALA A 73 9.90 -13.24 -10.59
CA ALA A 73 8.93 -13.94 -11.43
C ALA A 73 8.70 -13.24 -12.77
N ILE A 74 8.65 -11.90 -12.77
CA ILE A 74 8.56 -11.07 -13.98
C ILE A 74 9.84 -11.23 -14.82
N ALA A 75 11.02 -11.06 -14.20
CA ALA A 75 12.31 -11.15 -14.89
C ALA A 75 12.57 -12.54 -15.50
N SER A 76 12.07 -13.61 -14.87
CA SER A 76 12.20 -14.99 -15.37
C SER A 76 11.15 -15.36 -16.44
N GLY A 77 10.22 -14.46 -16.78
CA GLY A 77 9.12 -14.73 -17.70
C GLY A 77 8.12 -15.77 -17.19
N SER A 78 8.03 -15.99 -15.88
CA SER A 78 7.23 -17.08 -15.27
C SER A 78 5.70 -16.82 -15.22
N GLY A 79 5.21 -15.95 -16.10
CA GLY A 79 3.78 -15.76 -16.35
C GLY A 79 3.04 -15.06 -15.22
N VAL A 80 3.49 -13.87 -14.82
CA VAL A 80 2.67 -12.96 -14.00
C VAL A 80 1.81 -12.14 -14.95
N ASP A 81 0.49 -12.26 -14.84
CA ASP A 81 -0.44 -11.48 -15.67
C ASP A 81 -0.80 -10.13 -15.01
N LEU A 82 -0.92 -10.15 -13.69
CA LEU A 82 -1.26 -9.00 -12.87
C LEU A 82 -0.46 -9.03 -11.58
N PHE A 83 -0.03 -7.88 -11.09
CA PHE A 83 0.55 -7.79 -9.75
C PHE A 83 0.21 -6.47 -9.05
N PHE A 84 0.27 -6.50 -7.72
CA PHE A 84 0.16 -5.32 -6.88
C PHE A 84 1.55 -4.90 -6.39
N ASN A 85 1.81 -3.59 -6.38
CA ASN A 85 3.09 -3.02 -6.00
C ASN A 85 2.88 -1.90 -4.97
N PHE A 86 3.62 -1.95 -3.86
CA PHE A 86 3.67 -0.87 -2.86
C PHE A 86 4.65 0.24 -3.24
N MET A 87 5.63 -0.06 -4.09
CA MET A 87 6.76 0.83 -4.37
C MET A 87 6.53 1.66 -5.62
N ASN A 88 7.47 2.55 -5.96
CA ASN A 88 7.45 3.21 -7.25
C ASN A 88 7.50 2.19 -8.39
N ILE A 89 6.93 2.54 -9.55
CA ILE A 89 6.88 1.64 -10.71
C ILE A 89 8.08 1.81 -11.65
N TYR A 90 8.97 2.76 -11.37
CA TYR A 90 10.04 3.17 -12.29
C TYR A 90 11.03 2.04 -12.61
N SER A 91 11.34 1.18 -11.64
CA SER A 91 12.21 0.02 -11.87
C SER A 91 11.62 -0.94 -12.91
N TYR A 92 10.30 -1.18 -12.88
CA TYR A 92 9.60 -2.02 -13.84
C TYR A 92 9.48 -1.37 -15.22
N ILE A 93 9.27 -0.03 -15.28
CA ILE A 93 9.29 0.73 -16.53
C ILE A 93 10.67 0.65 -17.18
N ALA A 94 11.73 0.89 -16.40
CA ALA A 94 13.11 0.85 -16.89
C ALA A 94 13.49 -0.56 -17.40
N ALA A 95 12.97 -1.61 -16.75
CA ALA A 95 13.12 -2.99 -17.19
C ALA A 95 12.23 -3.36 -18.40
N GLY A 96 11.39 -2.45 -18.91
CA GLY A 96 10.48 -2.72 -20.03
C GLY A 96 9.44 -3.80 -19.73
N SER A 97 9.14 -4.05 -18.45
CA SER A 97 8.37 -5.21 -18.02
C SER A 97 6.87 -4.94 -17.89
N LEU A 98 6.41 -3.71 -18.15
CA LEU A 98 5.02 -3.30 -18.01
C LEU A 98 4.37 -3.00 -19.36
N VAL A 99 3.10 -3.40 -19.47
CA VAL A 99 2.26 -3.10 -20.63
C VAL A 99 1.76 -1.66 -20.52
N ASP A 100 1.81 -0.91 -21.63
CA ASP A 100 1.13 0.38 -21.72
C ASP A 100 -0.40 0.17 -21.76
N LEU A 101 -1.06 0.64 -20.71
CA LEU A 101 -2.50 0.57 -20.50
C LEU A 101 -3.26 1.70 -21.20
N ALA A 102 -2.59 2.76 -21.68
CA ALA A 102 -3.26 3.91 -22.30
C ALA A 102 -4.18 3.52 -23.48
N PRO A 103 -3.79 2.61 -24.40
CA PRO A 103 -4.68 2.14 -25.47
C PRO A 103 -5.93 1.42 -24.95
N TYR A 104 -5.81 0.69 -23.84
CA TYR A 104 -6.92 -0.06 -23.23
C TYR A 104 -7.87 0.87 -22.48
N ILE A 105 -7.34 1.85 -21.75
CA ILE A 105 -8.12 2.91 -21.09
C ILE A 105 -8.98 3.64 -22.13
N SER A 106 -8.38 4.04 -23.25
CA SER A 106 -9.10 4.69 -24.36
C SER A 106 -10.16 3.76 -24.98
N ARG A 107 -9.76 2.53 -25.33
CA ARG A 107 -10.66 1.54 -25.95
C ARG A 107 -11.89 1.22 -25.11
N TYR A 108 -11.71 1.07 -23.80
CA TYR A 108 -12.78 0.72 -22.87
C TYR A 108 -13.45 1.93 -22.22
N LYS A 109 -13.08 3.16 -22.62
CA LYS A 109 -13.62 4.42 -22.10
C LYS A 109 -13.59 4.47 -20.58
N MET A 110 -12.44 4.10 -20.00
CA MET A 110 -12.26 4.15 -18.57
C MET A 110 -12.05 5.60 -18.14
N GLU A 111 -12.89 6.09 -17.24
CA GLU A 111 -12.82 7.45 -16.72
C GLU A 111 -11.63 7.57 -15.74
N THR A 112 -10.50 8.09 -16.21
CA THR A 112 -9.32 8.31 -15.35
C THR A 112 -9.53 9.44 -14.34
N THR A 113 -10.57 10.25 -14.53
CA THR A 113 -11.03 11.29 -13.61
C THR A 113 -11.63 10.74 -12.32
N ASP A 114 -11.99 9.45 -12.28
CA ASP A 114 -12.41 8.76 -11.04
C ASP A 114 -11.23 8.56 -10.07
N PHE A 115 -10.00 8.77 -10.52
CA PHE A 115 -8.79 8.66 -9.72
C PHE A 115 -8.25 10.04 -9.36
N PHE A 116 -7.62 10.15 -8.20
CA PHE A 116 -6.88 11.35 -7.85
C PHE A 116 -5.76 11.60 -8.87
N SER A 117 -5.66 12.84 -9.35
CA SER A 117 -4.70 13.22 -10.41
C SER A 117 -3.25 12.92 -10.02
N PHE A 118 -2.88 13.12 -8.74
CA PHE A 118 -1.54 12.80 -8.26
C PHE A 118 -1.26 11.30 -8.32
N ALA A 119 -2.24 10.45 -8.02
CA ALA A 119 -2.08 9.01 -8.05
C ALA A 119 -1.93 8.49 -9.48
N MET A 120 -2.70 9.05 -10.42
CA MET A 120 -2.54 8.75 -11.84
C MET A 120 -1.17 9.18 -12.38
N LYS A 121 -0.63 10.30 -11.89
CA LYS A 121 0.70 10.77 -12.26
C LYS A 121 1.80 9.78 -11.87
N GLU A 122 1.70 9.15 -10.69
CA GLU A 122 2.68 8.15 -10.23
C GLU A 122 2.77 6.92 -11.16
N VAL A 123 1.68 6.57 -11.85
CA VAL A 123 1.62 5.44 -12.78
C VAL A 123 1.79 5.83 -14.26
N THR A 124 2.02 7.12 -14.54
CA THR A 124 2.14 7.66 -15.90
C THR A 124 3.57 8.09 -16.18
N HIS A 125 4.10 7.71 -17.34
CA HIS A 125 5.43 8.15 -17.79
C HIS A 125 5.39 8.54 -19.27
N GLY A 126 5.61 9.83 -19.53
CA GLY A 126 5.34 10.41 -20.85
C GLY A 126 3.85 10.36 -21.18
N GLN A 127 3.52 9.76 -22.32
CA GLN A 127 2.14 9.55 -22.78
C GLN A 127 1.57 8.17 -22.42
N LYS A 128 2.35 7.33 -21.71
CA LYS A 128 2.02 5.94 -21.40
C LYS A 128 1.56 5.81 -19.96
N ILE A 129 0.62 4.89 -19.72
CA ILE A 129 0.08 4.58 -18.38
C ILE A 129 0.43 3.12 -18.07
N TYR A 130 1.16 2.87 -16.99
CA TYR A 130 1.72 1.54 -16.71
C TYR A 130 1.07 0.81 -15.53
N GLY A 131 0.04 1.40 -14.94
CA GLY A 131 -0.70 0.82 -13.83
C GLY A 131 -1.99 1.59 -13.57
N LEU A 132 -2.79 1.07 -12.63
CA LEU A 132 -3.97 1.75 -12.11
C LEU A 132 -3.82 1.93 -10.60
N PRO A 133 -4.11 3.13 -10.04
CA PRO A 133 -4.06 3.32 -8.60
C PRO A 133 -5.17 2.53 -7.92
N VAL A 134 -4.82 1.59 -7.03
CA VAL A 134 -5.80 0.76 -6.31
C VAL A 134 -5.98 1.21 -4.86
N GLN A 135 -4.91 1.71 -4.25
CA GLN A 135 -4.90 2.16 -2.86
C GLN A 135 -4.05 3.41 -2.72
N LEU A 136 -4.47 4.29 -1.83
CA LEU A 136 -3.68 5.43 -1.37
C LEU A 136 -3.32 5.20 0.10
N GLY A 137 -2.03 5.35 0.41
CA GLY A 137 -1.56 5.46 1.78
C GLY A 137 -1.66 6.91 2.25
N THR A 138 -2.15 7.11 3.46
CA THR A 138 -2.03 8.40 4.15
C THR A 138 -1.65 8.14 5.60
N SER A 139 -0.86 9.06 6.16
CA SER A 139 -0.49 9.06 7.56
C SER A 139 -1.42 10.01 8.32
N CYS A 140 -1.79 9.65 9.55
CA CYS A 140 -2.59 10.51 10.40
C CYS A 140 -2.06 10.52 11.84
N LEU A 141 -2.33 11.63 12.55
CA LEU A 141 -2.10 11.71 13.98
C LEU A 141 -3.21 10.94 14.71
N ALA A 142 -2.89 9.76 15.22
CA ALA A 142 -3.74 9.05 16.17
C ALA A 142 -3.21 9.24 17.60
N TYR A 143 -4.09 9.51 18.56
CA TYR A 143 -3.72 9.69 19.96
C TYR A 143 -4.82 9.16 20.88
N ASN A 144 -4.43 8.76 22.11
CA ASN A 144 -5.38 8.36 23.14
C ASN A 144 -5.92 9.62 23.85
N LYS A 145 -7.13 10.05 23.48
CA LYS A 145 -7.77 11.25 24.02
C LYS A 145 -7.94 11.18 25.55
N ALA A 146 -8.44 10.06 26.07
CA ALA A 146 -8.68 9.89 27.50
C ALA A 146 -7.38 9.96 28.32
N LEU A 147 -6.28 9.40 27.79
CA LEU A 147 -4.97 9.49 28.45
C LEU A 147 -4.50 10.95 28.58
N LEU A 148 -4.61 11.73 27.50
CA LEU A 148 -4.19 13.13 27.52
C LEU A 148 -5.06 13.96 28.48
N GLU A 149 -6.38 13.76 28.46
CA GLU A 149 -7.32 14.46 29.33
C GLU A 149 -7.09 14.13 30.82
N ASN A 150 -6.89 12.85 31.17
CA ASN A 150 -6.60 12.42 32.54
C ASN A 150 -5.32 13.05 33.11
N GLU A 151 -4.36 13.33 32.23
CA GLU A 151 -3.05 13.90 32.59
C GLU A 151 -3.02 15.41 32.42
N ASN A 152 -4.18 16.03 32.14
CA ASN A 152 -4.36 17.46 31.92
C ASN A 152 -3.46 18.01 30.79
N ILE A 153 -3.18 17.18 29.78
CA ILE A 153 -2.42 17.56 28.59
C ILE A 153 -3.41 18.05 27.52
N PRO A 154 -3.22 19.27 26.97
CA PRO A 154 -4.07 19.77 25.89
C PRO A 154 -4.06 18.82 24.68
N LEU A 155 -5.21 18.65 24.02
CA LEU A 155 -5.26 17.85 22.80
C LEU A 155 -4.47 18.52 21.67
N PRO A 156 -3.88 17.76 20.74
CA PRO A 156 -3.19 18.35 19.59
C PRO A 156 -4.17 19.15 18.74
N ALA A 157 -3.76 20.36 18.35
CA ALA A 157 -4.59 21.24 17.54
C ALA A 157 -4.85 20.64 16.15
N PRO A 158 -6.07 20.82 15.58
CA PRO A 158 -6.31 20.49 14.18
C PRO A 158 -5.31 21.23 13.28
N TYR A 159 -4.78 20.53 12.28
CA TYR A 159 -3.86 21.10 11.28
C TYR A 159 -2.60 21.77 11.85
N MET A 160 -2.12 21.37 13.04
CA MET A 160 -0.91 21.97 13.61
C MET A 160 0.30 21.77 12.69
N SER A 161 1.19 22.76 12.66
CA SER A 161 2.43 22.66 11.89
C SER A 161 3.33 21.56 12.43
N LYS A 162 4.29 21.09 11.62
CA LYS A 162 5.27 20.09 12.09
C LYS A 162 6.07 20.63 13.28
N GLU A 163 6.43 21.90 13.21
CA GLU A 163 7.16 22.61 14.26
C GLU A 163 6.36 22.69 15.57
N ASP A 164 5.05 22.97 15.48
CA ASP A 164 4.17 22.98 16.65
C ASP A 164 3.98 21.58 17.22
N PHE A 165 3.87 20.56 16.36
CA PHE A 165 3.77 19.17 16.79
C PHE A 165 5.03 18.74 17.56
N PHE A 166 6.21 19.10 17.07
CA PHE A 166 7.47 18.79 17.75
C PHE A 166 7.61 19.52 19.09
N ARG A 167 7.15 20.78 19.15
CA ARG A 167 7.08 21.52 20.42
C ARG A 167 6.13 20.87 21.40
N TYR A 168 4.97 20.44 20.93
CA TYR A 168 3.95 19.75 21.71
C TYR A 168 4.51 18.46 22.34
N ILE A 169 5.07 17.54 21.54
CA ILE A 169 5.62 16.27 22.07
C ILE A 169 6.84 16.49 22.99
N THR A 170 7.67 17.51 22.70
CA THR A 170 8.83 17.83 23.55
C THR A 170 8.40 18.40 24.90
N THR A 171 7.33 19.19 24.92
CA THR A 171 6.76 19.75 26.15
C THR A 171 6.22 18.63 27.06
N ILE A 172 5.48 17.68 26.49
CA ILE A 172 4.98 16.48 27.20
C ILE A 172 6.15 15.63 27.73
N SER A 173 7.18 15.41 26.93
CA SER A 173 8.34 14.63 27.40
C SER A 173 9.06 15.33 28.55
N SER A 174 9.23 16.65 28.46
CA SER A 174 9.99 17.43 29.45
C SER A 174 9.26 17.60 30.77
N SER A 175 7.92 17.68 30.76
CA SER A 175 7.11 17.78 31.98
C SER A 175 7.17 16.52 32.84
N GLN A 176 7.62 15.39 32.27
CA GLN A 176 7.65 14.08 32.91
C GLN A 176 9.05 13.64 33.35
N ASN A 177 10.05 14.55 33.30
CA ASN A 177 11.44 14.23 33.66
C ASN A 177 11.62 13.71 35.09
N ARG A 178 10.69 14.03 35.99
CA ARG A 178 10.69 13.57 37.39
C ARG A 178 9.81 12.34 37.65
N LYS A 179 9.03 11.89 36.66
CA LYS A 179 8.18 10.70 36.79
C LYS A 179 9.02 9.43 36.65
N ASP A 180 8.64 8.40 37.39
CA ASP A 180 9.17 7.06 37.18
C ASP A 180 8.81 6.56 35.78
N LYS A 181 9.65 5.68 35.22
CA LYS A 181 9.48 5.19 33.84
C LYS A 181 8.09 4.60 33.59
N ALA A 182 7.52 3.90 34.58
CA ALA A 182 6.21 3.27 34.49
C ALA A 182 5.04 4.29 34.41
N GLU A 183 5.25 5.53 34.82
CA GLU A 183 4.24 6.59 34.83
C GLU A 183 4.41 7.59 33.67
N LYS A 184 5.41 7.37 32.81
CA LYS A 184 5.66 8.24 31.66
C LYS A 184 4.69 7.93 30.53
N ILE A 185 4.07 9.00 30.03
CA ILE A 185 3.36 9.04 28.77
C ILE A 185 4.38 9.27 27.67
N PHE A 186 4.41 8.38 26.69
CA PHE A 186 5.21 8.54 25.49
C PHE A 186 4.38 9.23 24.42
N PRO A 187 4.63 10.51 24.12
CA PRO A 187 3.82 11.27 23.15
C PRO A 187 4.05 10.81 21.70
N LEU A 188 5.11 10.03 21.46
CA LEU A 188 5.45 9.45 20.16
C LEU A 188 6.16 8.11 20.39
N ASN A 189 5.69 7.05 19.71
CA ASN A 189 6.27 5.70 19.84
C ASN A 189 7.38 5.41 18.82
N SER A 190 7.31 6.06 17.66
CA SER A 190 8.26 5.92 16.57
C SER A 190 8.21 7.16 15.69
N LEU A 191 9.33 7.46 15.04
CA LEU A 191 9.42 8.55 14.07
C LEU A 191 9.97 8.00 12.76
N ASN A 192 9.22 8.16 11.68
CA ASN A 192 9.66 7.76 10.36
C ASN A 192 10.56 8.86 9.75
N PHE A 193 11.87 8.59 9.69
CA PHE A 193 12.83 9.53 9.10
C PHE A 193 12.50 9.87 7.64
N ILE A 194 12.13 8.85 6.85
CA ILE A 194 11.82 8.97 5.42
C ILE A 194 10.62 9.89 5.21
N GLY A 195 9.53 9.65 5.96
CA GLY A 195 8.32 10.46 5.84
C GLY A 195 8.53 11.93 6.20
N TYR A 196 9.37 12.21 7.20
CA TYR A 196 9.47 13.55 7.79
C TYR A 196 10.62 14.40 7.28
N PHE A 197 11.80 13.80 7.18
CA PHE A 197 13.06 14.53 6.98
C PHE A 197 13.64 14.29 5.59
N GLU A 198 13.47 13.09 5.03
CA GLU A 198 14.05 12.77 3.72
C GLU A 198 13.48 13.65 2.61
N SER A 199 12.17 13.83 2.49
CA SER A 199 11.57 14.67 1.43
C SER A 199 12.11 16.12 1.45
N ARG A 200 12.28 16.70 2.64
CA ARG A 200 12.86 18.04 2.82
C ARG A 200 14.35 18.05 2.47
N ILE A 201 15.10 17.04 2.88
CA ILE A 201 16.53 16.92 2.57
C ILE A 201 16.74 16.72 1.07
N LEU A 202 16.04 15.77 0.45
CA LEU A 202 16.12 15.48 -0.99
C LEU A 202 15.75 16.70 -1.84
N SER A 203 14.77 17.50 -1.41
CA SER A 203 14.42 18.76 -2.09
C SER A 203 15.55 19.82 -2.09
N LEU A 204 16.54 19.66 -1.20
CA LEU A 204 17.68 20.57 -1.05
C LEU A 204 18.95 20.05 -1.74
N LEU A 205 18.90 18.82 -2.27
CA LEU A 205 19.99 18.20 -3.03
C LEU A 205 19.83 18.49 -4.53
N ASN A 206 20.95 18.72 -5.20
CA ASN A 206 21.04 18.68 -6.64
C ASN A 206 20.89 17.23 -7.14
N PRO A 207 20.60 17.01 -8.44
CA PRO A 207 20.45 15.67 -9.00
C PRO A 207 21.68 14.75 -8.83
N ASP A 208 22.88 15.34 -8.70
CA ASP A 208 24.13 14.62 -8.44
C ASP A 208 24.38 14.36 -6.94
N GLY A 209 23.43 14.72 -6.07
CA GLY A 209 23.52 14.61 -4.62
C GLY A 209 24.27 15.76 -3.93
N SER A 210 24.81 16.73 -4.68
CA SER A 210 25.51 17.87 -4.10
C SER A 210 24.54 18.90 -3.49
N TYR A 211 25.04 19.77 -2.62
CA TYR A 211 24.23 20.83 -2.01
C TYR A 211 25.07 22.09 -1.72
N ASN A 212 24.42 23.25 -1.70
CA ASN A 212 25.10 24.52 -1.41
C ASN A 212 25.16 24.83 0.10
N LYS A 213 25.89 25.89 0.49
CA LYS A 213 26.07 26.28 1.91
C LYS A 213 24.73 26.59 2.63
N LYS A 214 23.76 27.18 1.93
CA LYS A 214 22.42 27.46 2.49
C LYS A 214 21.67 26.15 2.75
N SER A 215 21.65 25.25 1.77
CA SER A 215 21.09 23.89 1.92
C SER A 215 21.75 23.13 3.07
N ARG A 216 23.08 23.22 3.20
CA ARG A 216 23.83 22.58 4.30
C ARG A 216 23.31 22.99 5.67
N SER A 217 23.13 24.29 5.91
CA SER A 217 22.64 24.78 7.20
C SER A 217 21.26 24.22 7.53
N VAL A 218 20.36 24.20 6.54
CA VAL A 218 19.00 23.66 6.70
C VAL A 218 19.03 22.15 6.96
N ILE A 219 19.86 21.39 6.24
CA ILE A 219 20.01 19.94 6.46
C ILE A 219 20.52 19.68 7.87
N VAL A 220 21.56 20.38 8.32
CA VAL A 220 22.12 20.23 9.67
C VAL A 220 21.09 20.55 10.76
N GLU A 221 20.31 21.60 10.58
CA GLU A 221 19.23 21.95 11.51
C GLU A 221 18.15 20.87 11.56
N ASN A 222 17.73 20.34 10.41
CA ASN A 222 16.77 19.24 10.35
C ASN A 222 17.30 17.97 11.05
N MET A 223 18.58 17.63 10.85
CA MET A 223 19.20 16.49 11.53
C MET A 223 19.30 16.69 13.04
N LYS A 224 19.56 17.92 13.52
CA LYS A 224 19.54 18.24 14.95
C LYS A 224 18.14 18.07 15.55
N THR A 225 17.11 18.53 14.84
CA THR A 225 15.71 18.32 15.24
C THR A 225 15.35 16.83 15.27
N TYR A 226 15.74 16.06 14.27
CA TYR A 226 15.54 14.61 14.28
C TYR A 226 16.22 13.96 15.48
N GLN A 227 17.47 14.34 15.76
CA GLN A 227 18.23 13.82 16.90
C GLN A 227 17.58 14.21 18.25
N SER A 228 17.03 15.41 18.39
CA SER A 228 16.35 15.81 19.64
C SER A 228 15.06 15.03 19.85
N ILE A 229 14.30 14.74 18.80
CA ILE A 229 13.09 13.92 18.91
C ILE A 229 13.45 12.46 19.20
N TYR A 230 14.50 11.94 18.57
CA TYR A 230 14.93 10.56 18.81
C TYR A 230 15.27 10.30 20.30
N LYS A 231 15.79 11.31 21.01
CA LYS A 231 16.09 11.23 22.44
C LYS A 231 14.86 11.12 23.36
N ILE A 232 13.67 11.50 22.87
CA ILE A 232 12.42 11.42 23.64
C ILE A 232 11.56 10.20 23.26
N LEU A 233 12.00 9.40 22.29
CA LEU A 233 11.33 8.15 21.93
C LEU A 233 11.57 7.08 23.01
N PRO A 234 10.58 6.20 23.27
CA PRO A 234 10.77 5.04 24.12
C PRO A 234 11.85 4.10 23.54
N SER A 235 12.59 3.45 24.44
CA SER A 235 13.46 2.33 24.09
C SER A 235 12.66 1.13 23.59
N GLN A 236 13.34 0.17 22.93
CA GLN A 236 12.69 -1.07 22.48
C GLN A 236 12.10 -1.90 23.63
N GLU A 237 12.73 -1.86 24.80
CA GLU A 237 12.24 -2.51 26.02
C GLU A 237 10.93 -1.86 26.51
N GLU A 238 10.89 -0.53 26.57
CA GLU A 238 9.69 0.23 26.93
C GLU A 238 8.55 -0.02 25.93
N LEU A 239 8.83 -0.01 24.62
CA LEU A 239 7.84 -0.34 23.59
C LEU A 239 7.28 -1.76 23.74
N SER A 240 8.13 -2.73 24.05
CA SER A 240 7.73 -4.13 24.25
C SER A 240 6.80 -4.27 25.45
N SER A 241 7.06 -3.54 26.54
CA SER A 241 6.21 -3.52 27.73
C SER A 241 4.83 -2.90 27.50
N LEU A 242 4.73 -1.92 26.59
CA LEU A 242 3.46 -1.29 26.20
C LEU A 242 2.59 -2.19 25.31
N SER A 243 3.20 -3.16 24.63
CA SER A 243 2.55 -4.02 23.63
C SER A 243 1.92 -5.31 24.18
N GLY A 244 1.83 -5.46 25.51
CA GLY A 244 1.37 -6.65 26.25
C GLY A 244 -0.08 -7.13 26.00
N GLY A 245 -0.72 -6.68 24.92
CA GLY A 245 -2.01 -7.16 24.48
C GLY A 245 -2.42 -6.48 23.18
N THR A 246 -2.43 -7.24 22.09
CA THR A 246 -2.92 -6.85 20.75
C THR A 246 -2.17 -5.70 20.06
N THR A 247 -1.62 -6.02 18.88
CA THR A 247 -1.26 -5.07 17.83
C THR A 247 -2.34 -4.00 17.65
N GLY A 248 -2.11 -2.80 18.20
CA GLY A 248 -3.11 -1.74 18.26
C GLY A 248 -2.44 -0.37 18.23
N ALA A 249 -2.71 0.36 17.16
CA ALA A 249 -2.37 1.77 16.93
C ALA A 249 -0.87 2.11 16.79
N THR A 250 -0.23 1.60 15.73
CA THR A 250 0.94 2.27 15.19
C THR A 250 0.46 3.47 14.37
N ALA A 251 0.61 4.68 14.91
CA ALA A 251 0.67 5.88 14.08
C ALA A 251 2.00 5.80 13.30
N HIS A 252 1.94 5.23 12.10
CA HIS A 252 2.97 5.50 11.12
C HIS A 252 2.71 6.90 10.57
N PHE A 253 3.74 7.71 10.69
CA PHE A 253 3.80 9.06 10.18
C PHE A 253 4.63 9.07 8.90
#